data_AF-A0A6G3CFD3-F1
#
_entry.id   AF-A0A6G3CFD3-F1
#
_cell.length_a   1.000
_cell.length_b   1.000
_cell.length_c   1.000
_cell.angle_alpha   90.00
_cell.angle_beta   90.00
_cell.angle_gamma   90.00
#
_symmetry.space_group_name_H-M   'P 1'
#
loop_
_entity.id
_entity.type
_entity.pdbx_description
1 polymer ?
#
loop_
_entity_poly.entity_id
_entity_poly.type
_entity_poly.pdbx_seq_one_letter_code
_entity_poly.pdbx_strand_id
1 'polypeptide(L)'
;DPSYPAERIASMLETAGAAFAVTQEAYEARFSGFTAVRVDDAAIDAQPATTPERGEDPQALAYTIFTSGSTGRPKGVEVTHRGLANHVAWAARELASQGQGGAPLFSSVAFDLVVPNLWAPLVTGQKVHTVPQDIDMADLGREVAAAGPYSFVKLTPGHLDILAEQLTPEQAASLAPVLVVAGEAFTRTTLERWRTLSPHTR
;
A
#
# COMPACT_ATOMS: atom_id res chain seq x y z
N ASP A 1 -4.85 4.47 -9.44
CA ASP A 1 -6.02 3.77 -8.88
C ASP A 1 -7.02 3.52 -10.01
N PRO A 2 -7.42 2.26 -10.26
CA PRO A 2 -8.39 1.95 -11.32
C PRO A 2 -9.78 2.56 -11.05
N SER A 3 -10.13 2.95 -9.83
CA SER A 3 -11.41 3.61 -9.54
C SER A 3 -11.51 5.04 -10.08
N TYR A 4 -10.38 5.67 -10.44
CA TYR A 4 -10.40 7.05 -10.96
C TYR A 4 -10.99 7.12 -12.37
N PRO A 5 -11.61 8.25 -12.77
CA PRO A 5 -12.03 8.47 -14.15
C PRO A 5 -10.87 8.33 -15.15
N ALA A 6 -11.15 7.81 -16.35
CA ALA A 6 -10.12 7.58 -17.37
C ALA A 6 -9.35 8.86 -17.75
N GLU A 7 -10.05 9.98 -17.90
CA GLU A 7 -9.44 11.29 -18.19
C GLU A 7 -8.44 11.73 -17.12
N ARG A 8 -8.74 11.44 -15.84
CA ARG A 8 -7.84 11.75 -14.72
C ARG A 8 -6.56 10.90 -14.81
N ILE A 9 -6.71 9.61 -15.13
CA ILE A 9 -5.57 8.70 -15.30
C ILE A 9 -4.71 9.17 -16.48
N ALA A 10 -5.31 9.48 -17.63
CA ALA A 10 -4.60 9.98 -18.80
C ALA A 10 -3.79 11.26 -18.48
N SER A 11 -4.43 12.23 -17.83
CA SER A 11 -3.76 13.47 -17.41
C SER A 11 -2.57 13.23 -16.45
N MET A 12 -2.69 12.26 -15.54
CA MET A 12 -1.59 11.86 -14.65
C MET A 12 -0.44 11.23 -15.44
N LEU A 13 -0.73 10.34 -16.39
CA LEU A 13 0.28 9.69 -17.22
C LEU A 13 1.01 10.68 -18.12
N GLU A 14 0.28 11.62 -18.74
CA GLU A 14 0.86 12.72 -19.51
C GLU A 14 1.77 13.60 -18.65
N THR A 15 1.30 13.98 -17.46
CA THR A 15 2.08 14.81 -16.52
C THR A 15 3.34 14.09 -16.04
N ALA A 16 3.28 12.77 -15.85
CA ALA A 16 4.42 11.95 -15.47
C ALA A 16 5.40 11.70 -16.63
N GLY A 17 5.02 11.98 -17.88
CA GLY A 17 5.79 11.58 -19.05
C GLY A 17 5.91 10.05 -19.18
N ALA A 18 4.88 9.31 -18.76
CA ALA A 18 4.92 7.85 -18.74
C ALA A 18 5.00 7.27 -20.16
N ALA A 19 5.98 6.39 -20.41
CA ALA A 19 6.15 5.72 -21.70
C ALA A 19 5.27 4.47 -21.86
N PHE A 20 4.97 3.79 -20.75
CA PHE A 20 4.24 2.53 -20.72
C PHE A 20 3.20 2.52 -19.60
N ALA A 21 2.12 1.79 -19.81
CA ALA A 21 1.12 1.46 -18.79
C ALA A 21 1.13 -0.04 -18.52
N VAL A 22 1.49 -0.45 -17.31
CA VAL A 22 1.38 -1.85 -16.88
C VAL A 22 -0.06 -2.09 -16.40
N THR A 23 -0.76 -3.04 -17.02
CA THR A 23 -2.22 -3.22 -16.87
C THR A 23 -2.62 -4.68 -17.03
N GLN A 24 -3.92 -4.97 -16.94
CA GLN A 24 -4.56 -6.22 -17.36
C GLN A 24 -5.45 -5.98 -18.60
N GLU A 25 -5.83 -7.05 -19.30
CA GLU A 25 -6.70 -7.01 -20.49
C GLU A 25 -7.99 -6.22 -20.22
N ALA A 26 -8.63 -6.47 -19.06
CA ALA A 26 -9.88 -5.81 -18.67
C ALA A 26 -9.79 -4.27 -18.58
N TYR A 27 -8.59 -3.70 -18.41
CA TYR A 27 -8.36 -2.27 -18.28
C TYR A 27 -7.60 -1.65 -19.46
N GLU A 28 -7.14 -2.45 -20.42
CA GLU A 28 -6.29 -2.01 -21.53
C GLU A 28 -6.88 -0.84 -22.32
N ALA A 29 -8.19 -0.90 -22.62
CA ALA A 29 -8.89 0.14 -23.37
C ALA A 29 -8.83 1.54 -22.72
N ARG A 30 -8.53 1.63 -21.42
CA ARG A 30 -8.42 2.89 -20.66
C ARG A 30 -7.10 3.63 -20.92
N PHE A 31 -6.14 2.96 -21.52
CA PHE A 31 -4.80 3.49 -21.80
C PHE A 31 -4.60 3.76 -23.30
N SER A 32 -5.69 4.02 -24.04
CA SER A 32 -5.63 4.41 -25.45
C SER A 32 -4.69 5.62 -25.63
N GLY A 33 -3.61 5.45 -26.39
CA GLY A 33 -2.57 6.47 -26.58
C GLY A 33 -1.26 6.19 -25.83
N PHE A 34 -1.21 5.15 -24.99
CA PHE A 34 -0.01 4.66 -24.33
C PHE A 34 0.33 3.24 -24.78
N THR A 35 1.60 2.85 -24.65
CA THR A 35 1.99 1.46 -24.85
C THR A 35 1.57 0.65 -23.62
N ALA A 36 0.57 -0.21 -23.77
CA ALA A 36 0.11 -1.09 -22.69
C ALA A 36 0.97 -2.37 -22.60
N VAL A 37 1.35 -2.74 -21.39
CA VAL A 37 2.01 -4.01 -21.06
C VAL A 37 1.06 -4.80 -20.17
N ARG A 38 0.53 -5.91 -20.69
CA ARG A 38 -0.47 -6.74 -20.01
C ARG A 38 0.17 -7.78 -19.12
N VAL A 39 -0.06 -7.71 -17.80
CA VAL A 39 0.52 -8.65 -16.81
C VAL A 39 -0.14 -10.03 -16.81
N ASP A 40 -1.32 -10.13 -17.41
CA ASP A 40 -2.12 -11.34 -17.59
C ASP A 40 -1.91 -11.99 -18.97
N ASP A 41 -0.94 -11.48 -19.75
CA ASP A 41 -0.55 -12.10 -21.02
C ASP A 41 0.41 -13.28 -20.77
N ALA A 42 0.04 -14.48 -21.23
CA ALA A 42 0.85 -15.68 -21.11
C ALA A 42 2.22 -15.56 -21.80
N ALA A 43 2.40 -14.62 -22.73
CA ALA A 43 3.71 -14.36 -23.36
C ALA A 43 4.76 -13.84 -22.36
N ILE A 44 4.37 -13.34 -21.18
CA ILE A 44 5.30 -12.92 -20.12
C ILE A 44 6.14 -14.11 -19.62
N ASP A 45 5.56 -15.31 -19.55
CA ASP A 45 6.26 -16.51 -19.06
C ASP A 45 7.44 -16.92 -19.95
N ALA A 46 7.47 -16.44 -21.20
CA ALA A 46 8.58 -16.67 -22.13
C ALA A 46 9.72 -15.63 -22.00
N GLN A 47 9.55 -14.59 -21.18
CA GLN A 47 10.59 -13.57 -20.96
C GLN A 47 11.71 -14.10 -20.04
N PRO A 48 12.92 -13.51 -20.09
CA PRO A 48 14.01 -13.90 -19.20
C PRO A 48 13.63 -13.74 -17.72
N ALA A 49 13.81 -14.81 -16.93
CA ALA A 49 13.67 -14.77 -15.47
C ALA A 49 14.96 -14.27 -14.76
N THR A 50 15.98 -13.88 -15.51
CA THR A 50 17.21 -13.31 -14.98
C THR A 50 17.03 -11.85 -14.61
N THR A 51 17.70 -11.41 -13.54
CA THR A 51 17.71 -10.00 -13.15
C THR A 51 18.23 -9.12 -14.29
N PRO A 52 17.50 -8.08 -14.72
CA PRO A 52 17.98 -7.18 -15.77
C PRO A 52 19.18 -6.38 -15.28
N GLU A 53 20.10 -6.05 -16.19
CA GLU A 53 21.16 -5.09 -15.90
C GLU A 53 20.53 -3.73 -15.58
N ARG A 54 20.93 -3.14 -14.45
CA ARG A 54 20.43 -1.85 -13.99
C ARG A 54 21.57 -0.99 -13.49
N GLY A 55 21.53 0.29 -13.83
CA GLY A 55 22.35 1.30 -13.16
C GLY A 55 21.79 1.58 -11.77
N GLU A 56 22.64 1.57 -10.75
CA GLU A 56 22.25 1.98 -9.40
C GLU A 56 22.48 3.48 -9.24
N ASP A 57 21.41 4.27 -9.36
CA ASP A 57 21.44 5.69 -9.00
C ASP A 57 20.46 5.96 -7.85
N PRO A 58 20.95 6.15 -6.61
CA PRO A 58 20.10 6.49 -5.47
C PRO A 58 19.35 7.82 -5.62
N GLN A 59 19.78 8.72 -6.52
CA GLN A 59 19.06 9.98 -6.80
C GLN A 59 17.98 9.83 -7.86
N ALA A 60 17.95 8.71 -8.60
CA ALA A 60 16.87 8.44 -9.53
C ALA A 60 15.52 8.31 -8.79
N LEU A 61 14.45 8.68 -9.50
CA LEU A 61 13.09 8.56 -8.99
C LEU A 61 12.73 7.07 -8.84
N ALA A 62 12.24 6.71 -7.65
CA ALA A 62 11.71 5.38 -7.36
C ALA A 62 10.21 5.30 -7.67
N TYR A 63 9.45 6.35 -7.35
CA TYR A 63 8.03 6.44 -7.68
C TYR A 63 7.53 7.89 -7.65
N THR A 64 6.37 8.07 -8.27
CA THR A 64 5.59 9.32 -8.21
C THR A 64 4.17 9.00 -7.74
N ILE A 65 3.71 9.70 -6.69
CA ILE A 65 2.34 9.61 -6.20
C ILE A 65 1.61 10.91 -6.50
N PHE A 66 0.46 10.83 -7.16
CA PHE A 66 -0.32 12.00 -7.51
C PHE A 66 -1.31 12.37 -6.42
N THR A 67 -1.26 13.64 -6.00
CA THR A 67 -2.17 14.21 -5.00
C THR A 67 -3.10 15.24 -5.62
N SER A 68 -4.19 15.60 -4.92
CA SER A 68 -5.08 16.68 -5.36
C SER A 68 -4.33 18.02 -5.35
N GLY A 69 -4.17 18.62 -6.53
CA GLY A 69 -3.66 19.98 -6.63
C GLY A 69 -4.74 21.00 -6.30
N SER A 70 -4.35 22.10 -5.66
CA SER A 70 -5.23 23.27 -5.41
C SER A 70 -5.79 23.90 -6.69
N THR A 71 -5.18 23.64 -7.84
CA THR A 71 -5.57 24.13 -9.17
C THR A 71 -6.47 23.15 -9.94
N GLY A 72 -6.92 22.06 -9.30
CA GLY A 72 -7.72 21.00 -9.94
C GLY A 72 -6.90 20.01 -10.78
N ARG A 73 -5.65 20.33 -11.14
CA ARG A 73 -4.73 19.40 -11.81
C ARG A 73 -3.96 18.57 -10.78
N PRO A 74 -3.88 17.23 -10.92
CA PRO A 74 -3.06 16.39 -10.04
C PRO A 74 -1.59 16.83 -10.03
N LYS A 75 -0.96 16.80 -8.84
CA LYS A 75 0.48 17.07 -8.69
C LYS A 75 1.21 15.79 -8.34
N GLY A 76 2.24 15.45 -9.11
CA GLY A 76 3.12 14.32 -8.83
C GLY A 76 4.11 14.65 -7.72
N VAL A 77 4.06 13.90 -6.63
CA VAL A 77 5.10 13.91 -5.59
C VAL A 77 6.14 12.88 -5.97
N GLU A 78 7.32 13.35 -6.35
CA GLU A 78 8.44 12.54 -6.80
C GLU A 78 9.29 12.08 -5.61
N VAL A 79 9.52 10.78 -5.49
CA VAL A 79 10.32 10.18 -4.41
C VAL A 79 11.51 9.44 -5.00
N THR A 80 12.70 9.78 -4.52
CA THR A 80 13.95 9.12 -4.95
C THR A 80 14.16 7.76 -4.29
N HIS A 81 14.98 6.91 -4.90
CA HIS A 81 15.43 5.67 -4.28
C HIS A 81 16.08 5.89 -2.92
N ARG A 82 16.91 6.93 -2.76
CA ARG A 82 17.51 7.29 -1.47
C ARG A 82 16.46 7.64 -0.41
N GLY A 83 15.45 8.43 -0.79
CA GLY A 83 14.35 8.80 0.11
C GLY A 83 13.56 7.58 0.57
N LEU A 84 13.18 6.72 -0.38
CA LEU A 84 12.48 5.46 -0.10
C LEU A 84 13.33 4.54 0.79
N ALA A 85 14.59 4.31 0.45
CA ALA A 85 15.49 3.45 1.22
C ALA A 85 15.66 3.92 2.66
N ASN A 86 15.80 5.23 2.89
CA ASN A 86 15.87 5.80 4.23
C ASN A 86 14.58 5.54 5.04
N HIS A 87 13.41 5.76 4.44
CA HIS A 87 12.13 5.50 5.11
C HIS A 87 11.92 4.01 5.41
N VAL A 88 12.23 3.14 4.45
CA VAL A 88 12.10 1.69 4.58
C VAL A 88 13.08 1.13 5.61
N ALA A 89 14.31 1.65 5.69
CA ALA A 89 15.28 1.26 6.73
C ALA A 89 14.77 1.61 8.15
N TRP A 90 14.13 2.77 8.32
CA TRP A 90 13.44 3.11 9.56
C TRP A 90 12.28 2.14 9.83
N ALA A 91 11.39 1.91 8.86
CA ALA A 91 10.22 1.05 9.04
C ALA A 91 10.62 -0.41 9.35
N ALA A 92 11.67 -0.93 8.72
CA ALA A 92 12.22 -2.24 9.01
C ALA A 92 12.68 -2.35 10.48
N ARG A 93 13.41 -1.34 10.97
CA ARG A 93 13.95 -1.32 12.33
C ARG A 93 12.89 -1.09 13.40
N GLU A 94 11.90 -0.22 13.16
CA GLU A 94 10.94 0.21 14.18
C GLU A 94 9.60 -0.54 14.13
N LEU A 95 9.22 -1.08 12.97
CA LEU A 95 7.92 -1.70 12.74
C LEU A 95 8.04 -3.20 12.43
N ALA A 96 8.77 -3.58 11.38
CA ALA A 96 8.89 -4.99 10.99
C ALA A 96 9.64 -5.83 12.04
N SER A 97 10.52 -5.22 12.84
CA SER A 97 11.24 -5.86 13.95
C SER A 97 10.36 -6.25 15.14
N GLN A 98 9.13 -5.74 15.21
CA GLN A 98 8.26 -5.85 16.39
C GLN A 98 7.58 -7.21 16.50
N GLY A 99 7.64 -8.02 15.43
CA GLY A 99 7.05 -9.35 15.40
C GLY A 99 7.49 -10.13 14.18
N GLN A 100 6.67 -11.12 13.82
CA GLN A 100 6.78 -11.90 12.60
C GLN A 100 5.41 -11.87 11.89
N GLY A 101 5.36 -12.36 10.65
CA GLY A 101 4.12 -12.39 9.86
C GLY A 101 3.94 -11.18 8.93
N GLY A 102 4.81 -10.17 9.04
CA GLY A 102 4.88 -9.07 8.09
C GLY A 102 3.77 -8.04 8.28
N ALA A 103 3.08 -7.65 7.22
CA ALA A 103 2.01 -6.65 7.27
C ALA A 103 0.92 -6.88 6.20
N PRO A 104 -0.31 -6.42 6.44
CA PRO A 104 -1.38 -6.48 5.45
C PRO A 104 -1.35 -5.27 4.50
N LEU A 105 -1.75 -5.49 3.26
CA LEU A 105 -1.88 -4.48 2.21
C LEU A 105 -3.33 -4.46 1.71
N PHE A 106 -4.16 -3.58 2.28
CA PHE A 106 -5.57 -3.41 1.89
C PHE A 106 -5.90 -2.00 1.40
N SER A 107 -5.09 -0.98 1.72
CA SER A 107 -5.29 0.37 1.18
C SER A 107 -4.72 0.52 -0.23
N SER A 108 -5.25 1.48 -0.99
CA SER A 108 -4.81 1.74 -2.37
C SER A 108 -3.33 2.14 -2.43
N VAL A 109 -2.62 1.53 -3.38
CA VAL A 109 -1.21 1.84 -3.72
C VAL A 109 -1.04 3.20 -4.39
N ALA A 110 -2.14 3.90 -4.68
CA ALA A 110 -2.11 5.30 -5.13
C ALA A 110 -1.78 6.29 -4.00
N PHE A 111 -1.65 5.82 -2.75
CA PHE A 111 -1.27 6.64 -1.59
C PHE A 111 0.01 6.09 -0.95
N ASP A 112 0.79 6.97 -0.33
CA ASP A 112 2.05 6.61 0.33
C ASP A 112 1.84 5.89 1.69
N LEU A 113 0.59 5.84 2.16
CA LEU A 113 0.19 5.14 3.38
C LEU A 113 0.76 3.72 3.41
N VAL A 114 0.69 3.00 2.28
CA VAL A 114 1.06 1.57 2.18
C VAL A 114 2.54 1.29 2.07
N VAL A 115 3.38 2.30 1.81
CA VAL A 115 4.83 2.13 1.58
C VAL A 115 5.49 1.26 2.65
N PRO A 116 5.33 1.50 3.97
CA PRO A 116 5.93 0.62 4.97
C PRO A 116 5.31 -0.78 4.97
N ASN A 117 3.98 -0.94 4.82
CA ASN A 117 3.33 -2.25 4.82
C ASN A 117 3.82 -3.14 3.67
N LEU A 118 4.15 -2.54 2.53
CA LEU A 118 4.70 -3.26 1.39
C LEU A 118 6.20 -3.53 1.58
N TRP A 119 7.00 -2.48 1.77
CA TRP A 119 8.44 -2.60 1.63
C TRP A 119 9.15 -3.10 2.89
N ALA A 120 8.68 -2.75 4.09
CA ALA A 120 9.36 -3.14 5.32
C ALA A 120 9.35 -4.67 5.54
N PRO A 121 8.23 -5.40 5.29
CA PRO A 121 8.26 -6.85 5.32
C PRO A 121 9.17 -7.45 4.25
N LEU A 122 9.09 -6.98 3.00
CA LEU A 122 9.87 -7.55 1.89
C LEU A 122 11.38 -7.44 2.11
N VAL A 123 11.89 -6.29 2.57
CA VAL A 123 13.34 -6.13 2.82
C VAL A 123 13.83 -6.88 4.06
N THR A 124 12.92 -7.35 4.92
CA THR A 124 13.24 -8.15 6.10
C THR A 124 12.93 -9.64 5.92
N GLY A 125 12.53 -10.07 4.71
CA GLY A 125 12.18 -11.46 4.41
C GLY A 125 10.84 -11.92 4.99
N GLN A 126 9.99 -10.98 5.43
CA GLN A 126 8.65 -11.26 5.91
C GLN A 126 7.62 -11.13 4.79
N LYS A 127 6.38 -11.57 5.06
CA LYS A 127 5.30 -11.63 4.08
C LYS A 127 4.59 -10.28 3.94
N VAL A 128 4.02 -10.04 2.76
CA VAL A 128 3.00 -9.00 2.58
C VAL A 128 1.70 -9.70 2.24
N HIS A 129 0.68 -9.50 3.07
CA HIS A 129 -0.61 -10.13 2.89
C HIS A 129 -1.53 -9.18 2.10
N THR A 130 -1.67 -9.43 0.81
CA THR A 130 -2.50 -8.59 -0.07
C THR A 130 -3.97 -8.92 0.08
N VAL A 131 -4.77 -7.92 0.46
CA VAL A 131 -6.24 -8.03 0.48
C VAL A 131 -6.77 -7.48 -0.85
N PRO A 132 -7.75 -8.16 -1.48
CA PRO A 132 -8.38 -7.65 -2.69
C PRO A 132 -8.84 -6.21 -2.52
N GLN A 133 -8.53 -5.35 -3.50
CA GLN A 133 -8.84 -3.92 -3.41
C GLN A 133 -10.34 -3.63 -3.57
N ASP A 134 -11.10 -4.59 -4.07
CA ASP A 134 -12.54 -4.58 -4.24
C ASP A 134 -13.29 -5.34 -3.13
N ILE A 135 -12.59 -5.69 -2.03
CA ILE A 135 -13.21 -6.33 -0.87
C ILE A 135 -14.36 -5.47 -0.30
N ASP A 136 -15.43 -6.12 0.13
CA ASP A 136 -16.45 -5.46 0.94
C ASP A 136 -15.83 -5.05 2.29
N MET A 137 -15.95 -3.76 2.65
CA MET A 137 -15.44 -3.26 3.92
C MET A 137 -16.07 -3.98 5.12
N ALA A 138 -17.25 -4.58 4.98
CA ALA A 138 -17.87 -5.44 6.00
C ALA A 138 -17.06 -6.71 6.33
N ASP A 139 -16.20 -7.14 5.41
CA ASP A 139 -15.40 -8.36 5.52
C ASP A 139 -13.93 -8.10 5.86
N LEU A 140 -13.48 -6.84 5.88
CA LEU A 140 -12.09 -6.47 6.04
C LEU A 140 -11.45 -7.06 7.31
N GLY A 141 -12.14 -6.95 8.44
CA GLY A 141 -11.66 -7.47 9.73
C GLY A 141 -11.46 -8.98 9.71
N ARG A 142 -12.37 -9.73 9.08
CA ARG A 142 -12.25 -11.18 8.94
C ARG A 142 -11.01 -11.54 8.13
N GLU A 143 -10.83 -10.94 6.96
CA GLU A 143 -9.70 -11.24 6.07
C GLU A 143 -8.36 -10.86 6.70
N VAL A 144 -8.30 -9.68 7.34
CA VAL A 144 -7.09 -9.19 8.01
C VAL A 144 -6.75 -10.08 9.21
N ALA A 145 -7.72 -10.48 10.04
CA ALA A 145 -7.48 -11.35 11.19
C ALA A 145 -7.11 -12.79 10.80
N ALA A 146 -7.67 -13.33 9.72
CA ALA A 146 -7.40 -14.70 9.27
C ALA A 146 -5.95 -14.91 8.82
N ALA A 147 -5.33 -13.88 8.27
CA ALA A 147 -3.96 -13.92 7.77
C ALA A 147 -2.90 -13.45 8.79
N GLY A 148 -3.31 -12.83 9.89
CA GLY A 148 -2.43 -12.44 10.99
C GLY A 148 -1.90 -13.64 11.80
N PRO A 149 -1.08 -13.40 12.84
CA PRO A 149 -0.64 -12.11 13.36
C PRO A 149 0.38 -11.42 12.43
N TYR A 150 0.48 -10.10 12.56
CA TYR A 150 1.42 -9.26 11.83
C TYR A 150 2.47 -8.65 12.76
N SER A 151 3.59 -8.25 12.20
CA SER A 151 4.62 -7.49 12.91
C SER A 151 4.15 -6.07 13.23
N PHE A 152 3.38 -5.48 12.33
CA PHE A 152 2.71 -4.19 12.52
C PHE A 152 1.58 -4.03 11.50
N VAL A 153 0.70 -3.06 11.74
CA VAL A 153 -0.25 -2.59 10.72
C VAL A 153 -0.23 -1.07 10.68
N LYS A 154 0.03 -0.47 9.51
CA LYS A 154 -0.25 0.95 9.27
C LYS A 154 -1.58 1.09 8.54
N LEU A 155 -2.43 2.00 9.01
CA LEU A 155 -3.80 2.18 8.54
C LEU A 155 -4.30 3.60 8.83
N THR A 156 -5.47 3.95 8.30
CA THR A 156 -6.15 5.21 8.62
C THR A 156 -7.02 5.06 9.88
N PRO A 157 -7.38 6.18 10.56
CA PRO A 157 -8.40 6.15 11.61
C PRO A 157 -9.70 5.45 11.17
N GLY A 158 -10.21 5.74 9.96
CA GLY A 158 -11.40 5.06 9.44
C GLY A 158 -11.26 3.54 9.33
N HIS A 159 -10.12 3.03 8.84
CA HIS A 159 -9.87 1.58 8.83
C HIS A 159 -9.75 1.01 10.25
N LEU A 160 -9.16 1.76 11.19
CA LEU A 160 -9.07 1.32 12.58
C LEU A 160 -10.45 1.20 13.22
N ASP A 161 -11.36 2.13 12.94
CA ASP A 161 -12.75 2.05 13.40
C ASP A 161 -13.48 0.83 12.82
N ILE A 162 -13.27 0.52 11.54
CA ILE A 162 -13.81 -0.71 10.91
C ILE A 162 -13.29 -1.97 11.61
N LEU A 163 -11.98 -2.05 11.85
CA LEU A 163 -11.40 -3.20 12.57
C LEU A 163 -11.92 -3.29 14.00
N ALA A 164 -12.09 -2.15 14.68
CA ALA A 164 -12.66 -2.11 16.02
C ALA A 164 -14.15 -2.53 16.06
N GLU A 165 -14.86 -2.45 14.95
CA GLU A 165 -16.24 -2.94 14.82
C GLU A 165 -16.32 -4.44 14.58
N GLN A 166 -15.36 -4.98 13.82
CA GLN A 166 -15.46 -6.32 13.26
C GLN A 166 -14.66 -7.37 14.02
N LEU A 167 -13.63 -6.96 14.77
CA LEU A 167 -12.77 -7.89 15.51
C LEU A 167 -13.28 -8.15 16.92
N THR A 168 -13.15 -9.39 17.38
CA THR A 168 -13.27 -9.69 18.82
C THR A 168 -12.06 -9.15 19.58
N PRO A 169 -12.16 -8.97 20.92
CA PRO A 169 -11.01 -8.58 21.73
C PRO A 169 -9.80 -9.52 21.55
N GLU A 170 -10.03 -10.83 21.41
CA GLU A 170 -8.95 -11.82 21.20
C GLU A 170 -8.28 -11.65 19.85
N GLN A 171 -9.04 -11.40 18.79
CA GLN A 171 -8.51 -11.13 17.45
C GLN A 171 -7.73 -9.81 17.43
N ALA A 172 -8.28 -8.75 18.01
CA ALA A 172 -7.62 -7.44 18.07
C ALA A 172 -6.35 -7.47 18.93
N ALA A 173 -6.35 -8.22 20.03
CA ALA A 173 -5.19 -8.39 20.92
C ALA A 173 -4.05 -9.17 20.27
N SER A 174 -4.38 -10.13 19.38
CA SER A 174 -3.38 -10.95 18.68
C SER A 174 -2.99 -10.39 17.31
N LEU A 175 -3.70 -9.38 16.80
CA LEU A 175 -3.54 -8.90 15.42
C LEU A 175 -2.11 -8.42 15.11
N ALA A 176 -1.60 -7.48 15.90
CA ALA A 176 -0.26 -6.94 15.77
C ALA A 176 0.15 -6.22 17.06
N PRO A 177 1.44 -6.23 17.43
CA PRO A 177 1.91 -5.52 18.61
C PRO A 177 1.95 -4.00 18.43
N VAL A 178 1.95 -3.51 17.19
CA VAL A 178 2.10 -2.09 16.86
C VAL A 178 1.14 -1.67 15.75
N LEU A 179 0.41 -0.57 16.00
CA LEU A 179 -0.41 0.09 14.99
C LEU A 179 0.10 1.50 14.70
N VAL A 180 0.24 1.81 13.40
CA VAL A 180 0.58 3.15 12.95
C VAL A 180 -0.65 3.77 12.32
N VAL A 181 -1.26 4.73 13.00
CA VAL A 181 -2.49 5.39 12.55
C VAL A 181 -2.16 6.73 11.90
N ALA A 182 -2.49 6.91 10.62
CA ALA A 182 -2.12 8.11 9.86
C ALA A 182 -3.10 8.40 8.70
N GLY A 183 -2.99 9.58 8.10
CA GLY A 183 -3.72 9.96 6.88
C GLY A 183 -4.99 10.79 7.12
N GLU A 184 -5.50 10.81 8.36
CA GLU A 184 -6.68 11.60 8.75
C GLU A 184 -6.51 12.10 10.21
N ALA A 185 -7.47 12.89 10.69
CA ALA A 185 -7.49 13.32 12.08
C ALA A 185 -7.70 12.10 13.01
N PHE A 186 -6.73 11.83 13.88
CA PHE A 186 -6.85 10.76 14.87
C PHE A 186 -7.53 11.27 16.14
N THR A 187 -8.70 10.72 16.44
CA THR A 187 -9.55 11.18 17.55
C THR A 187 -9.35 10.35 18.82
N ARG A 188 -9.64 10.96 19.97
CA ARG A 188 -9.70 10.26 21.26
C ARG A 188 -10.69 9.10 21.23
N THR A 189 -11.85 9.27 20.58
CA THR A 189 -12.89 8.25 20.47
C THR A 189 -12.37 6.99 19.77
N THR A 190 -11.72 7.15 18.61
CA THR A 190 -11.12 6.02 17.86
C THR A 190 -10.06 5.30 18.71
N LEU A 191 -9.21 6.06 19.43
CA LEU A 191 -8.19 5.49 20.33
C LEU A 191 -8.82 4.68 21.48
N GLU A 192 -9.81 5.25 22.17
CA GLU A 192 -10.46 4.61 23.32
C GLU A 192 -11.23 3.35 22.91
N ARG A 193 -11.84 3.37 21.72
CA ARG A 193 -12.49 2.20 21.14
C ARG A 193 -11.51 1.06 20.92
N TRP A 194 -10.38 1.31 20.24
CA TRP A 194 -9.36 0.29 20.02
C TRP A 194 -8.76 -0.23 21.33
N ARG A 195 -8.45 0.66 22.28
CA ARG A 195 -7.88 0.27 23.58
C ARG A 195 -8.78 -0.63 24.41
N THR A 196 -10.10 -0.54 24.22
CA THR A 196 -11.04 -1.46 24.89
C THR A 196 -10.86 -2.90 24.39
N LEU A 197 -10.49 -3.09 23.12
CA LEU A 197 -10.26 -4.40 22.52
C LEU A 197 -8.83 -4.90 22.73
N SER A 198 -7.85 -4.01 22.58
CA SER A 198 -6.43 -4.35 22.61
C SER A 198 -5.61 -3.33 23.44
N PRO A 199 -5.66 -3.42 24.78
CA PRO A 199 -5.09 -2.41 25.68
C PRO A 199 -3.56 -2.35 25.67
N HIS A 200 -2.89 -3.38 25.14
CA HIS A 200 -1.43 -3.50 25.11
C HIS A 200 -0.81 -3.19 23.75
N THR A 201 -1.63 -2.94 22.72
CA THR A 201 -1.13 -2.48 21.41
C THR A 201 -0.44 -1.14 21.57
N ARG A 202 0.76 -1.02 20.99
CA ARG A 202 1.50 0.24 20.89
C ARG A 202 0.99 1.12 19.75
#